data_AF-M1EIP9-F1
#
_entry.id   AF-M1EIP9-F1
#
_cell.length_a   1.000
_cell.length_b   1.000
_cell.length_c   1.000
_cell.angle_alpha   90.00
_cell.angle_beta   90.00
_cell.angle_gamma   90.00
#
_symmetry.space_group_name_H-M   'P 1'
#
loop_
_entity.id
_entity.type
_entity.pdbx_description
1 polymer ?
#
loop_
_entity_poly.entity_id
_entity_poly.type
_entity_poly.pdbx_seq_one_letter_code
_entity_poly.pdbx_strand_id
1 'polypeptide(L)'
;GLSFVPLQIWSKALAISGILTMGLALLGCVGSLKELRCLLGLYFGILLLLFATQITLGILISTQRMRLERRVKEIVLETIQNYRSRPEESAAEESWDYVQFQLRCCGWNSPRDWFSIPSLISNESEVHRVPCSCYNSSATNDSAVFDKLSFPQFSRPGPLARPRHSTDLCVVPANSNIYSEGCARSLQK
;
A
#
# COMPACT_ATOMS: atom_id res chain seq x y z
N GLY A 1 -2.52 6.45 -18.64
CA GLY A 1 -1.47 7.48 -18.67
C GLY A 1 -0.79 7.68 -17.32
N LEU A 2 -1.54 7.75 -16.21
CA LEU A 2 -1.01 8.10 -14.88
C LEU A 2 -0.74 6.92 -13.92
N SER A 3 -1.15 5.69 -14.24
CA SER A 3 -0.74 4.47 -13.49
C SER A 3 0.78 4.27 -13.50
N PHE A 4 1.48 4.95 -14.41
CA PHE A 4 2.94 4.98 -14.49
C PHE A 4 3.55 5.89 -13.41
N VAL A 5 2.85 6.88 -12.84
CA VAL A 5 3.44 7.89 -11.95
C VAL A 5 3.99 7.32 -10.63
N PRO A 6 3.24 6.53 -9.84
CA PRO A 6 3.82 5.92 -8.63
C PRO A 6 4.92 4.92 -8.97
N LEU A 7 4.75 4.07 -10.00
CA LEU A 7 5.81 3.17 -10.46
C LEU A 7 7.05 3.93 -10.95
N GLN A 8 6.88 5.08 -11.59
CA GLN A 8 7.97 5.96 -12.00
C GLN A 8 8.68 6.52 -10.78
N ILE A 9 7.96 7.00 -9.77
CA ILE A 9 8.56 7.54 -8.55
C ILE A 9 9.41 6.47 -7.86
N TRP A 10 8.86 5.27 -7.67
CA TRP A 10 9.58 4.15 -7.07
C TRP A 10 10.77 3.71 -7.94
N SER A 11 10.58 3.60 -9.26
CA SER A 11 11.66 3.26 -10.19
C SER A 11 12.79 4.28 -10.18
N LYS A 12 12.48 5.59 -10.18
CA LYS A 12 13.48 6.66 -10.09
C LYS A 12 14.21 6.62 -8.75
N ALA A 13 13.50 6.42 -7.64
CA ALA A 13 14.11 6.29 -6.32
C ALA A 13 15.08 5.10 -6.25
N LEU A 14 14.67 3.93 -6.74
CA LEU A 14 15.52 2.73 -6.79
C LEU A 14 16.74 2.93 -7.70
N ALA A 15 16.57 3.55 -8.87
CA ALA A 15 17.67 3.82 -9.78
C ALA A 15 18.70 4.77 -9.17
N ILE A 16 18.26 5.88 -8.57
CA ILE A 16 19.14 6.86 -7.92
C ILE A 16 19.86 6.23 -6.72
N SER A 17 19.12 5.51 -5.87
CA SER A 17 19.69 4.79 -4.73
C SER A 17 20.74 3.76 -5.18
N GLY A 18 20.44 2.98 -6.22
CA GLY A 18 21.35 1.97 -6.77
C GLY A 18 22.67 2.58 -7.26
N ILE A 19 22.59 3.66 -8.04
CA ILE A 19 23.79 4.39 -8.53
C ILE A 19 24.62 4.91 -7.36
N LEU A 20 23.98 5.49 -6.34
CA LEU A 20 24.66 5.97 -5.14
C LEU A 20 25.36 4.82 -4.40
N THR A 21 24.67 3.70 -4.16
CA THR A 21 25.24 2.54 -3.45
C THR A 21 26.39 1.91 -4.22
N MET A 22 26.30 1.82 -5.55
CA MET A 22 27.36 1.31 -6.41
C MET A 22 28.59 2.25 -6.36
N GLY A 23 28.36 3.57 -6.41
CA GLY A 23 29.41 4.56 -6.25
C GLY A 23 30.15 4.40 -4.91
N LEU A 24 29.41 4.31 -3.80
CA LEU A 24 29.99 4.10 -2.47
C LEU A 24 30.80 2.80 -2.38
N ALA A 25 30.32 1.72 -2.99
CA ALA A 25 31.02 0.44 -3.04
C ALA A 25 32.34 0.55 -3.84
N LEU A 26 32.33 1.23 -4.99
CA LEU A 26 33.53 1.47 -5.80
C LEU A 26 34.54 2.34 -5.05
N LEU A 27 34.09 3.40 -4.38
CA LEU A 27 34.96 4.25 -3.56
C LEU A 27 35.63 3.45 -2.43
N GLY A 28 34.88 2.60 -1.73
CA GLY A 28 35.43 1.71 -0.70
C GLY A 28 36.43 0.71 -1.28
N CYS A 29 36.08 0.06 -2.39
CA CYS A 29 36.93 -0.92 -3.06
C CYS A 29 38.26 -0.30 -3.54
N VAL A 30 38.18 0.79 -4.32
CA VAL A 30 39.35 1.53 -4.82
C VAL A 30 40.17 2.13 -3.68
N GLY A 31 39.53 2.65 -2.65
CA GLY A 31 40.19 3.21 -1.46
C GLY A 31 41.04 2.18 -0.73
N SER A 32 40.56 0.93 -0.61
CA SER A 32 41.32 -0.16 -0.02
C SER A 32 42.47 -0.63 -0.92
N LEU A 33 42.22 -0.78 -2.24
CA LEU A 33 43.20 -1.34 -3.18
C LEU A 33 44.35 -0.38 -3.48
N LYS A 34 44.09 0.92 -3.50
CA LYS A 34 45.09 1.95 -3.83
C LYS A 34 45.77 2.55 -2.59
N GLU A 35 45.46 2.05 -1.40
CA GLU A 35 45.95 2.55 -0.10
C GLU A 35 45.78 4.08 0.08
N LEU A 36 44.77 4.64 -0.59
CA LEU A 36 44.49 6.07 -0.58
C LEU A 36 43.71 6.43 0.68
N ARG A 37 44.45 6.76 1.75
CA ARG A 37 43.88 7.15 3.05
C ARG A 37 42.82 8.25 2.96
N CYS A 38 42.99 9.21 2.05
CA CYS A 38 42.01 10.28 1.82
C CYS A 38 40.67 9.73 1.29
N LEU A 39 40.70 8.81 0.32
CA LEU A 39 39.49 8.21 -0.26
C LEU A 39 38.77 7.31 0.76
N LEU A 40 39.53 6.57 1.56
CA LEU A 40 39.00 5.74 2.64
C LEU A 40 38.35 6.59 3.75
N GLY A 41 38.96 7.74 4.07
CA GLY A 41 38.39 8.72 5.01
C GLY A 41 37.08 9.33 4.52
N LEU A 42 36.99 9.67 3.23
CA LEU A 42 35.74 10.15 2.62
C LEU A 42 34.64 9.08 2.65
N TYR A 43 34.97 7.83 2.32
CA TYR A 43 34.03 6.71 2.41
C TYR A 43 33.47 6.56 3.83
N PHE A 44 34.34 6.53 4.83
CA PHE A 44 33.94 6.43 6.23
C PHE A 44 33.09 7.64 6.67
N GLY A 45 33.47 8.85 6.27
CA GLY A 45 32.72 10.07 6.55
C GLY A 45 31.30 10.04 5.98
N ILE A 46 31.14 9.61 4.72
CA ILE A 46 29.80 9.48 4.10
C ILE A 46 28.98 8.41 4.83
N LEU A 47 29.56 7.26 5.17
CA LEU A 47 28.86 6.22 5.93
C LEU A 47 28.40 6.72 7.30
N LEU A 48 29.24 7.47 8.02
CA LEU A 48 28.87 8.07 9.30
C LEU A 48 27.72 9.06 9.15
N LEU A 49 27.72 9.89 8.11
CA LEU A 49 26.62 10.83 7.83
C LEU A 49 25.31 10.09 7.51
N LEU A 50 25.37 9.00 6.73
CA LEU A 50 24.21 8.16 6.46
C LEU A 50 23.67 7.53 7.74
N PHE A 51 24.55 7.02 8.60
CA PHE A 51 24.17 6.45 9.90
C PHE A 51 23.52 7.51 10.81
N ALA A 52 24.14 8.69 10.95
CA ALA A 52 23.59 9.78 11.75
C ALA A 52 22.21 10.23 11.23
N THR A 53 22.01 10.26 9.92
CA THR A 53 20.72 10.58 9.28
C THR A 53 19.67 9.52 9.62
N GLN A 54 20.03 8.23 9.57
CA GLN A 54 19.12 7.14 9.95
C GLN A 54 18.69 7.23 11.42
N ILE A 55 19.63 7.51 12.33
CA ILE A 55 19.32 7.70 13.75
C ILE A 55 18.40 8.92 13.95
N THR A 56 18.70 10.03 13.29
CA THR A 56 17.87 11.26 13.37
C THR A 56 16.46 10.99 12.85
N LEU A 57 16.32 10.31 11.71
CA LEU A 57 15.03 9.94 11.16
C LEU A 57 14.27 8.99 12.09
N GLY A 58 14.94 8.00 12.68
CA GLY A 58 14.35 7.08 13.64
C GLY A 58 13.80 7.82 14.88
N ILE A 59 14.57 8.76 15.43
CA ILE A 59 14.14 9.60 16.56
C ILE A 59 12.95 10.49 16.16
N LEU A 60 13.00 11.10 14.97
CA LEU A 60 11.93 11.97 14.48
C LEU A 60 10.62 11.19 14.30
N ILE A 61 10.68 10.02 13.65
CA ILE A 61 9.54 9.14 13.48
C ILE A 61 9.00 8.71 14.85
N SER A 62 9.88 8.33 15.79
CA SER A 62 9.47 7.86 17.11
C SER A 62 8.81 8.95 17.97
N THR A 63 9.33 10.17 17.91
CA THR A 63 8.79 11.32 18.67
C THR A 63 7.51 11.88 18.04
N GLN A 64 7.38 11.84 16.71
CA GLN A 64 6.24 12.39 15.98
C GLN A 64 5.25 11.34 15.47
N ARG A 65 5.24 10.12 16.04
CA ARG A 65 4.33 9.02 15.62
C ARG A 65 2.88 9.49 15.51
N MET A 66 2.35 10.17 16.54
CA MET A 66 0.96 10.64 16.53
C MET A 66 0.67 11.64 15.39
N ARG A 67 1.66 12.47 15.02
CA ARG A 67 1.51 13.40 13.91
C ARG A 67 1.53 12.67 12.57
N LEU A 68 2.44 11.71 12.42
CA LEU A 68 2.54 10.86 11.24
C LEU A 68 1.26 10.04 11.05
N GLU A 69 0.76 9.37 12.09
CA GLU A 69 -0.49 8.61 12.05
C GLU A 69 -1.68 9.48 11.64
N ARG A 70 -1.77 10.72 12.15
CA ARG A 70 -2.83 11.66 11.74
C ARG A 70 -2.73 12.03 10.26
N ARG A 71 -1.52 12.29 9.75
CA ARG A 71 -1.30 12.60 8.33
C ARG A 71 -1.63 11.42 7.43
N VAL A 72 -1.19 10.22 7.81
CA VAL A 72 -1.52 9.00 7.07
C VAL A 72 -3.04 8.77 7.09
N LYS A 73 -3.70 8.95 8.24
CA LYS A 73 -5.15 8.88 8.35
C LYS A 73 -5.86 9.85 7.40
N GLU A 74 -5.41 11.10 7.34
CA GLU A 74 -5.98 12.12 6.44
C GLU A 74 -5.86 11.68 4.97
N ILE A 75 -4.67 11.25 4.54
CA ILE A 75 -4.41 10.80 3.16
C ILE A 75 -5.25 9.56 2.81
N VAL A 76 -5.34 8.59 3.72
CA VAL A 76 -6.12 7.37 3.51
C VAL A 76 -7.60 7.68 3.42
N LEU A 77 -8.14 8.50 4.33
CA LEU A 77 -9.56 8.87 4.28
C LEU A 77 -9.90 9.66 3.02
N GLU A 78 -9.01 10.54 2.57
CA GLU A 78 -9.15 11.24 1.29
C GLU A 78 -9.15 10.24 0.11
N THR A 79 -8.26 9.26 0.12
CA THR A 79 -8.22 8.17 -0.88
C THR A 79 -9.52 7.36 -0.88
N ILE A 80 -10.07 7.06 0.29
CA ILE A 80 -11.35 6.35 0.45
C ILE A 80 -12.52 7.21 -0.06
N GLN A 81 -12.56 8.50 0.26
CA GLN A 81 -13.61 9.41 -0.20
C GLN A 81 -13.60 9.64 -1.72
N ASN A 82 -12.40 9.74 -2.29
CA ASN A 82 -12.21 9.89 -3.73
C ASN A 82 -12.16 8.55 -4.48
N TYR A 83 -12.39 7.44 -3.78
CA TYR A 83 -12.25 6.10 -4.34
C TYR A 83 -13.10 5.93 -5.59
N ARG A 84 -12.41 5.75 -6.71
CA ARG A 84 -12.92 5.59 -8.08
C ARG A 84 -13.75 6.75 -8.62
N SER A 85 -13.71 7.90 -7.93
CA SER A 85 -14.30 9.16 -8.39
C SER A 85 -13.51 9.75 -9.56
N ARG A 86 -12.22 9.43 -9.66
CA ARG A 86 -11.32 9.92 -10.72
C ARG A 86 -10.53 8.77 -11.34
N PRO A 87 -10.64 8.52 -12.65
CA PRO A 87 -9.90 7.42 -13.30
C PRO A 87 -8.37 7.61 -13.27
N GLU A 88 -7.89 8.82 -12.98
CA GLU A 88 -6.47 9.16 -12.83
C GLU A 88 -5.83 8.72 -11.49
N GLU A 89 -6.62 8.44 -10.45
CA GLU A 89 -6.12 8.10 -9.10
C GLU A 89 -6.12 6.60 -8.77
N SER A 90 -6.38 5.75 -9.76
CA SER A 90 -6.46 4.28 -9.65
C SER A 90 -5.29 3.59 -8.93
N ALA A 91 -4.08 4.17 -8.96
CA ALA A 91 -2.92 3.57 -8.33
C ALA A 91 -2.89 3.73 -6.79
N ALA A 92 -3.45 4.83 -6.26
CA ALA A 92 -3.60 5.01 -4.82
C ALA A 92 -4.66 4.05 -4.27
N GLU A 93 -5.73 3.85 -5.03
CA GLU A 93 -6.80 2.89 -4.75
C GLU A 93 -6.28 1.45 -4.75
N GLU A 94 -5.53 1.04 -5.77
CA GLU A 94 -4.91 -0.30 -5.86
C GLU A 94 -3.95 -0.54 -4.70
N SER A 95 -3.14 0.47 -4.34
CA SER A 95 -2.24 0.40 -3.20
C SER A 95 -3.01 0.24 -1.89
N TRP A 96 -4.13 0.95 -1.73
CA TRP A 96 -4.98 0.86 -0.55
C TRP A 96 -5.69 -0.50 -0.45
N ASP A 97 -6.16 -1.04 -1.57
CA ASP A 97 -6.73 -2.39 -1.64
C ASP A 97 -5.69 -3.47 -1.27
N TYR A 98 -4.46 -3.31 -1.74
CA TYR A 98 -3.36 -4.19 -1.35
C TYR A 98 -3.07 -4.13 0.16
N VAL A 99 -3.04 -2.92 0.74
CA VAL A 99 -2.83 -2.74 2.19
C VAL A 99 -3.93 -3.42 3.01
N GLN A 100 -5.20 -3.24 2.64
CA GLN A 100 -6.33 -3.88 3.33
C GLN A 100 -6.25 -5.41 3.26
N PHE A 101 -5.87 -5.95 2.09
CA PHE A 101 -5.68 -7.38 1.92
C PHE A 101 -4.53 -7.94 2.77
N GLN A 102 -3.37 -7.28 2.75
CA GLN A 102 -2.18 -7.72 3.50
C GLN A 102 -2.36 -7.64 5.01
N LEU A 103 -2.96 -6.56 5.50
CA LEU A 103 -3.20 -6.34 6.93
C LEU A 103 -4.49 -6.99 7.44
N ARG A 104 -5.26 -7.65 6.56
CA ARG A 104 -6.53 -8.31 6.87
C ARG A 104 -7.47 -7.39 7.66
N CYS A 105 -7.64 -6.19 7.14
CA CYS A 105 -8.42 -5.12 7.75
C CYS A 105 -9.35 -4.49 6.70
N CYS A 106 -10.33 -3.72 7.16
CA CYS A 106 -11.23 -3.01 6.25
C CYS A 106 -11.50 -1.60 6.76
N GLY A 107 -11.26 -0.62 5.88
CA GLY A 107 -11.28 0.80 6.23
C GLY A 107 -10.12 1.20 7.16
N TRP A 108 -10.03 2.47 7.52
CA TRP A 108 -8.95 2.96 8.39
C TRP A 108 -9.25 2.68 9.87
N ASN A 109 -10.38 3.15 10.38
CA ASN A 109 -10.84 2.88 11.75
C ASN A 109 -11.82 1.71 11.79
N SER A 110 -12.66 1.58 10.75
CA SER A 110 -13.76 0.63 10.70
C SER A 110 -14.23 0.42 9.25
N PRO A 111 -14.87 -0.73 8.93
CA PRO A 111 -15.53 -0.93 7.64
C PRO A 111 -16.55 0.15 7.29
N ARG A 112 -17.10 0.83 8.31
CA ARG A 112 -18.05 1.93 8.15
C ARG A 112 -17.45 3.14 7.43
N ASP A 113 -16.13 3.28 7.37
CA ASP A 113 -15.47 4.34 6.61
C ASP A 113 -15.85 4.29 5.12
N TRP A 114 -16.25 3.12 4.59
CA TRP A 114 -16.74 2.94 3.22
C TRP A 114 -18.20 3.35 3.03
N PHE A 115 -18.98 3.45 4.11
CA PHE A 115 -20.43 3.65 4.04
C PHE A 115 -20.80 5.11 3.80
N SER A 116 -19.87 6.03 4.05
CA SER A 116 -20.03 7.46 3.77
C SER A 116 -19.86 7.84 2.30
N ILE A 117 -19.58 6.88 1.41
CA ILE A 117 -19.27 7.14 0.00
C ILE A 117 -20.52 6.92 -0.87
N PRO A 118 -21.07 7.96 -1.52
CA PRO A 118 -22.27 7.83 -2.35
C PRO A 118 -22.14 6.85 -3.52
N SER A 119 -20.93 6.68 -4.08
CA SER A 119 -20.68 5.79 -5.22
C SER A 119 -20.81 4.30 -4.88
N LEU A 120 -20.82 3.94 -3.60
CA LEU A 120 -20.97 2.56 -3.11
C LEU A 120 -22.37 2.29 -2.51
N ILE A 121 -23.28 3.27 -2.57
CA ILE A 121 -24.66 3.16 -2.10
C ILE A 121 -25.58 2.90 -3.30
N SER A 122 -26.34 1.81 -3.28
CA SER A 122 -27.37 1.54 -4.30
C SER A 122 -28.76 1.98 -3.81
N ASN A 123 -29.50 2.71 -4.66
CA ASN A 123 -30.81 3.31 -4.34
C ASN A 123 -31.98 2.33 -4.08
N GLU A 124 -31.77 1.02 -4.21
CA GLU A 124 -32.88 0.04 -4.22
C GLU A 124 -32.93 -0.85 -2.96
N SER A 125 -32.00 -0.68 -2.03
CA SER A 125 -32.03 -1.22 -0.67
C SER A 125 -30.75 -0.78 0.02
N GLU A 126 -30.81 -0.52 1.32
CA GLU A 126 -29.76 -0.01 2.22
C GLU A 126 -28.53 -0.97 2.37
N VAL A 127 -28.11 -1.59 1.28
CA VAL A 127 -27.00 -2.53 1.19
C VAL A 127 -25.74 -1.75 0.91
N HIS A 128 -25.07 -1.37 2.00
CA HIS A 128 -23.73 -0.82 1.98
C HIS A 128 -22.78 -1.79 1.28
N ARG A 129 -21.88 -1.27 0.45
CA ARG A 129 -20.88 -2.09 -0.26
C ARG A 129 -19.46 -1.65 0.08
N VAL A 130 -18.53 -2.60 0.02
CA VAL A 130 -17.11 -2.41 0.30
C VAL A 130 -16.26 -3.03 -0.80
N PRO A 131 -15.01 -2.59 -1.00
CA PRO A 131 -14.09 -3.24 -1.93
C PRO A 131 -13.84 -4.71 -1.56
N CYS A 132 -13.53 -5.54 -2.55
CA CYS A 132 -13.20 -6.96 -2.33
C CYS A 132 -11.98 -7.19 -1.41
N SER A 133 -11.08 -6.22 -1.29
CA SER A 133 -9.94 -6.26 -0.37
C SER A 133 -10.36 -6.42 1.10
N CYS A 134 -11.58 -6.00 1.45
CA CYS A 134 -12.18 -6.16 2.78
C CYS A 134 -12.74 -7.56 3.07
N TYR A 135 -12.86 -8.44 2.06
CA TYR A 135 -13.49 -9.74 2.23
C TYR A 135 -12.61 -10.69 3.04
N ASN A 136 -13.20 -11.31 4.06
CA ASN A 136 -12.52 -12.26 4.90
C ASN A 136 -12.63 -13.68 4.32
N SER A 137 -11.65 -14.04 3.50
CA SER A 137 -11.52 -15.38 2.89
C SER A 137 -11.33 -16.49 3.93
N SER A 138 -10.74 -16.21 5.11
CA SER A 138 -10.47 -17.26 6.11
C SER A 138 -11.70 -17.65 6.95
N ALA A 139 -12.77 -16.84 6.92
CA ALA A 139 -14.03 -17.16 7.59
C ALA A 139 -14.84 -18.25 6.84
N THR A 140 -14.52 -18.48 5.57
CA THR A 140 -15.08 -19.56 4.76
C THR A 140 -14.00 -20.62 4.60
N ASN A 141 -14.22 -21.83 5.11
CA ASN A 141 -13.39 -23.01 4.79
C ASN A 141 -13.59 -23.44 3.31
N ASP A 142 -13.49 -22.49 2.39
CA ASP A 142 -13.58 -22.68 0.95
C ASP A 142 -12.25 -22.26 0.33
N SER A 143 -11.41 -23.27 0.09
CA SER A 143 -10.10 -23.17 -0.56
C SER A 143 -10.15 -22.54 -1.97
N ALA A 144 -11.34 -22.33 -2.54
CA ALA A 144 -11.56 -21.76 -3.86
C ALA A 144 -11.43 -20.22 -3.93
N VAL A 145 -11.45 -19.52 -2.80
CA VAL A 145 -11.42 -18.04 -2.76
C VAL A 145 -9.98 -17.51 -2.72
N PHE A 146 -9.06 -18.20 -2.04
CA PHE A 146 -7.66 -17.80 -1.94
C PHE A 146 -6.95 -17.78 -3.31
N ASP A 147 -7.31 -18.70 -4.22
CA ASP A 147 -6.77 -18.73 -5.59
C ASP A 147 -7.26 -17.56 -6.47
N LYS A 148 -8.46 -17.01 -6.22
CA LYS A 148 -9.00 -15.86 -6.98
C LYS A 148 -8.49 -14.49 -6.49
N LEU A 149 -8.04 -14.39 -5.23
CA LEU A 149 -7.51 -13.14 -4.66
C LEU A 149 -5.99 -12.97 -4.85
N SER A 150 -5.27 -14.04 -5.19
CA SER A 150 -3.80 -14.04 -5.28
C SER A 150 -3.24 -13.76 -6.69
N PHE A 151 -4.01 -14.01 -7.75
CA PHE A 151 -3.54 -13.87 -9.14
C PHE A 151 -4.65 -13.35 -10.07
N PRO A 152 -4.58 -12.10 -10.57
CA PRO A 152 -5.56 -11.59 -11.54
C PRO A 152 -5.47 -12.22 -12.94
N GLN A 153 -4.50 -13.11 -13.21
CA GLN A 153 -4.09 -13.42 -14.59
C GLN A 153 -4.51 -14.79 -15.14
N PHE A 154 -4.90 -15.78 -14.33
CA PHE A 154 -5.21 -17.11 -14.86
C PHE A 154 -6.26 -17.83 -14.01
N SER A 155 -7.52 -17.84 -14.45
CA SER A 155 -8.38 -19.06 -14.58
C SER A 155 -9.89 -18.78 -14.64
N ARG A 156 -10.56 -19.66 -15.39
CA ARG A 156 -11.94 -19.65 -15.94
C ARG A 156 -13.11 -19.54 -14.94
N PRO A 157 -14.33 -19.18 -15.43
CA PRO A 157 -15.48 -18.76 -14.63
C PRO A 157 -16.40 -19.92 -14.17
N GLY A 158 -16.95 -19.79 -12.96
CA GLY A 158 -17.98 -20.65 -12.36
C GLY A 158 -18.32 -20.22 -10.92
N PRO A 159 -19.52 -20.51 -10.38
CA PRO A 159 -20.72 -19.68 -10.59
C PRO A 159 -21.14 -18.88 -9.35
N LEU A 160 -21.97 -17.85 -9.59
CA LEU A 160 -22.66 -16.97 -8.63
C LEU A 160 -21.92 -15.73 -8.09
N ALA A 161 -21.41 -14.92 -9.02
CA ALA A 161 -21.68 -13.48 -9.00
C ALA A 161 -21.93 -13.05 -10.45
N ARG A 162 -23.12 -12.48 -10.72
CA ARG A 162 -23.62 -12.15 -12.06
C ARG A 162 -22.64 -11.20 -12.78
N PRO A 163 -22.08 -11.56 -13.96
CA PRO A 163 -21.22 -10.67 -14.73
C PRO A 163 -22.06 -9.82 -15.69
N ARG A 164 -21.79 -8.51 -15.77
CA ARG A 164 -22.28 -7.66 -16.86
C ARG A 164 -21.24 -6.60 -17.20
N HIS A 165 -20.50 -6.88 -18.28
CA HIS A 165 -19.64 -6.00 -19.08
C HIS A 165 -19.54 -4.52 -18.65
N SER A 166 -18.37 -4.14 -18.11
CA SER A 166 -17.49 -3.04 -18.58
C SER A 166 -16.64 -2.53 -17.41
N THR A 167 -15.33 -2.79 -17.40
CA THR A 167 -14.33 -2.36 -16.38
C THR A 167 -14.68 -2.75 -14.94
N ASP A 168 -14.64 -4.05 -14.63
CA ASP A 168 -15.27 -4.61 -13.44
C ASP A 168 -14.74 -4.06 -12.09
N LEU A 169 -15.68 -3.50 -11.36
CA LEU A 169 -15.58 -2.99 -9.99
C LEU A 169 -15.73 -4.17 -9.03
N CYS A 170 -14.66 -4.68 -8.42
CA CYS A 170 -14.78 -5.76 -7.44
C CYS A 170 -15.29 -5.19 -6.11
N VAL A 171 -16.60 -5.31 -5.88
CA VAL A 171 -17.29 -4.79 -4.69
C VAL A 171 -18.26 -5.84 -4.12
N VAL A 172 -18.20 -6.02 -2.80
CA VAL A 172 -18.95 -7.04 -2.04
C VAL A 172 -19.92 -6.33 -1.10
N PRO A 173 -21.13 -6.89 -0.86
CA PRO A 173 -22.03 -6.32 0.13
C PRO A 173 -21.46 -6.44 1.55
N ALA A 174 -21.62 -5.39 2.36
CA ALA A 174 -21.08 -5.30 3.72
C ALA A 174 -21.73 -6.27 4.72
N ASN A 175 -22.84 -6.90 4.35
CA ASN A 175 -23.51 -7.95 5.13
C ASN A 175 -22.83 -9.33 5.03
N SER A 176 -21.76 -9.44 4.24
CA SER A 176 -20.96 -10.66 4.08
C SER A 176 -19.85 -10.76 5.13
N ASN A 177 -19.09 -11.87 5.11
CA ASN A 177 -17.90 -12.05 5.96
C ASN A 177 -16.79 -11.06 5.56
N ILE A 178 -16.77 -9.89 6.19
CA ILE A 178 -15.72 -8.87 6.02
C ILE A 178 -14.85 -8.74 7.27
N TYR A 179 -13.65 -8.18 7.14
CA TYR A 179 -12.83 -7.85 8.30
C TYR A 179 -13.52 -6.79 9.17
N SER A 180 -13.66 -7.05 10.47
CA SER A 180 -14.33 -6.15 11.41
C SER A 180 -13.41 -5.07 11.99
N GLU A 181 -12.09 -5.28 11.92
CA GLU A 181 -11.08 -4.34 12.41
C GLU A 181 -10.60 -3.39 11.31
N GLY A 182 -10.42 -2.11 11.66
CA GLY A 182 -9.78 -1.12 10.80
C GLY A 182 -8.25 -1.26 10.78
N CYS A 183 -7.64 -0.82 9.68
CA CYS A 183 -6.20 -0.96 9.46
C CYS A 183 -5.33 -0.23 10.46
N ALA A 184 -5.81 0.87 11.05
CA ALA A 184 -5.11 1.60 12.11
C ALA A 184 -4.82 0.71 13.33
N ARG A 185 -5.76 -0.17 13.70
CA ARG A 185 -5.58 -1.12 14.81
C ARG A 185 -4.68 -2.29 14.42
N SER A 186 -4.77 -2.74 13.17
CA SER A 186 -3.91 -3.83 12.66
C SER A 186 -2.43 -3.42 12.65
N LEU A 187 -2.11 -2.15 12.34
CA LEU A 187 -0.75 -1.61 12.38
C LEU A 187 -0.13 -1.51 13.78
N GLN A 188 -0.94 -1.63 14.85
CA GLN A 188 -0.49 -1.56 16.23
C GLN A 188 -0.24 -2.93 16.86
N LYS A 189 -0.60 -4.02 16.16
CA LYS A 189 -0.34 -5.40 16.59
C LYS A 189 1.06 -5.83 16.14
#